data_AF-A0A5D8ZG90-F1
#
_entry.id   AF-A0A5D8ZG90-F1
#
_cell.length_a   1.000
_cell.length_b   1.000
_cell.length_c   1.000
_cell.angle_alpha   90.00
_cell.angle_beta   90.00
_cell.angle_gamma   90.00
#
_symmetry.space_group_name_H-M   'P 1'
#
loop_
_entity.id
_entity.type
_entity.pdbx_description
1 polymer ?
#
loop_
_entity_poly.entity_id
_entity_poly.type
_entity_poly.pdbx_seq_one_letter_code
_entity_poly.pdbx_strand_id
1 'polypeptide(L)'
;MKNTKQPEINKLSELSIEELTKEEKKRSAAHITFCIIMGILIAACIYVTIKKGFNGITPLPLAFFPLYLIIRNSWQNARKEIRSRKLD
;
A
#
# COMPACT_ATOMS: atom_id res chain seq x y z
N MET A 1 -20.82 16.04 15.67
CA MET A 1 -19.39 15.69 15.83
C MET A 1 -19.00 14.76 14.68
N LYS A 2 -18.31 15.27 13.64
CA LYS A 2 -17.86 14.43 12.51
C LYS A 2 -16.72 13.54 13.03
N ASN A 3 -16.99 12.24 13.11
CA ASN A 3 -16.06 11.23 13.60
C ASN A 3 -14.91 11.08 12.58
N THR A 4 -13.71 11.55 12.94
CA THR A 4 -12.49 11.58 12.12
C THR A 4 -11.78 10.22 11.97
N LYS A 5 -12.52 9.13 12.13
CA LYS A 5 -12.13 7.79 11.65
C LYS A 5 -13.27 7.19 10.84
N GLN A 6 -13.51 7.74 9.65
CA GLN A 6 -14.31 7.03 8.65
C GLN A 6 -13.52 5.76 8.28
N PRO A 7 -14.01 4.54 8.54
CA PRO A 7 -13.31 3.35 8.10
C PRO A 7 -13.32 3.40 6.58
N GLU A 8 -12.15 3.25 5.97
CA GLU A 8 -11.95 3.27 4.52
C GLU A 8 -12.98 2.40 3.77
N ILE A 9 -13.46 1.35 4.44
CA ILE A 9 -14.55 0.45 4.03
C ILE A 9 -15.85 1.21 3.76
N ASN A 10 -16.31 2.10 4.64
CA ASN A 10 -17.57 2.83 4.45
C ASN A 10 -17.51 3.75 3.23
N LYS A 11 -16.34 4.35 2.96
CA LYS A 11 -16.14 5.18 1.76
C LYS A 11 -16.08 4.35 0.47
N LEU A 12 -15.60 3.10 0.55
CA LEU A 12 -15.64 2.16 -0.57
C LEU A 12 -17.06 1.65 -0.83
N SER A 13 -17.85 1.44 0.23
CA SER A 13 -19.23 0.99 0.14
C SER A 13 -20.16 1.98 -0.59
N GLU A 14 -19.86 3.29 -0.51
CA GLU A 14 -20.62 4.36 -1.17
C GLU A 14 -20.35 4.48 -2.70
N LEU A 15 -19.27 3.88 -3.23
CA LEU A 15 -18.91 3.97 -4.65
C LEU A 15 -19.74 3.00 -5.51
N SER A 16 -20.05 3.39 -6.75
CA SER A 16 -20.58 2.44 -7.75
C SER A 16 -19.54 1.40 -8.16
N ILE A 17 -19.95 0.29 -8.78
CA ILE A 17 -19.04 -0.80 -9.20
C ILE A 17 -17.94 -0.29 -10.14
N GLU A 18 -18.27 0.62 -11.05
CA GLU A 18 -17.31 1.19 -12.00
C GLU A 18 -16.29 2.08 -11.31
N GLU A 19 -16.74 2.96 -10.42
CA GLU A 19 -15.86 3.85 -9.65
C GLU A 19 -14.98 3.06 -8.69
N LEU A 20 -15.56 2.05 -8.02
CA LEU A 20 -14.83 1.14 -7.13
C LEU A 20 -13.73 0.38 -7.88
N THR A 21 -13.99 -0.06 -9.12
CA THR A 21 -13.00 -0.73 -9.97
C THR A 21 -11.88 0.23 -10.40
N LYS A 22 -12.21 1.49 -10.73
CA LYS A 22 -11.20 2.53 -11.04
C LYS A 22 -10.33 2.83 -9.81
N GLU A 23 -10.94 2.94 -8.63
CA GLU A 23 -10.24 3.16 -7.37
C GLU A 23 -9.34 1.98 -6.99
N GLU A 24 -9.78 0.73 -7.17
CA GLU A 24 -8.92 -0.45 -6.95
C GLU A 24 -7.69 -0.44 -7.85
N LYS A 25 -7.85 -0.14 -9.15
CA LYS A 25 -6.72 -0.05 -10.09
C LYS A 25 -5.73 1.03 -9.68
N LYS A 26 -6.22 2.20 -9.25
CA LYS A 26 -5.38 3.29 -8.76
C LYS A 26 -4.60 2.89 -7.51
N ARG A 27 -5.26 2.24 -6.55
CA ARG A 27 -4.61 1.74 -5.32
C ARG A 27 -3.62 0.61 -5.59
N SER A 28 -3.95 -0.28 -6.52
CA SER A 28 -3.06 -1.33 -7.01
C SER A 28 -1.81 -0.74 -7.66
N ALA A 29 -1.96 0.26 -8.53
CA ALA A 29 -0.84 0.99 -9.12
C ALA A 29 0.06 1.64 -8.05
N ALA A 30 -0.53 2.28 -7.04
CA ALA A 30 0.23 2.83 -5.92
C ALA A 30 1.00 1.75 -5.13
N HIS A 31 0.38 0.60 -4.86
CA HIS A 31 1.02 -0.53 -4.20
C HIS A 31 2.19 -1.09 -5.02
N ILE A 32 2.00 -1.30 -6.32
CA ILE A 32 3.03 -1.81 -7.23
C ILE A 32 4.21 -0.82 -7.30
N THR A 33 3.94 0.46 -7.50
CA THR A 33 4.98 1.51 -7.54
C THR A 33 5.77 1.55 -6.23
N PHE A 34 5.08 1.46 -5.08
CA PHE A 34 5.75 1.39 -3.79
C PHE A 34 6.68 0.17 -3.69
N CYS A 35 6.23 -1.01 -4.13
CA CYS A 35 7.06 -2.22 -4.15
C CYS A 35 8.29 -2.08 -5.04
N ILE A 36 8.17 -1.43 -6.21
CA ILE A 36 9.30 -1.19 -7.12
C ILE A 36 10.34 -0.27 -6.46
N ILE A 37 9.90 0.86 -5.91
CA ILE A 37 10.77 1.82 -5.22
C ILE A 37 11.46 1.14 -4.02
N MET A 38 10.71 0.36 -3.24
CA MET A 38 11.28 -0.41 -2.13
C MET A 38 12.31 -1.43 -2.59
N GLY A 39 12.09 -2.12 -3.71
CA GLY A 39 13.07 -3.05 -4.30
C GLY A 39 14.38 -2.36 -4.66
N ILE A 40 14.30 -1.19 -5.30
CA ILE A 40 15.47 -0.36 -5.63
C ILE A 40 16.19 0.10 -4.35
N LEU A 41 15.43 0.59 -3.37
CA LEU A 41 15.98 1.05 -2.09
C LEU A 41 16.72 -0.08 -1.34
N ILE A 42 16.11 -1.28 -1.27
CA ILE A 42 16.73 -2.45 -0.64
C ILE A 42 18.03 -2.81 -1.36
N ALA A 43 18.04 -2.85 -2.70
CA ALA A 43 19.24 -3.14 -3.46
C ALA A 43 20.36 -2.12 -3.19
N ALA A 44 20.02 -0.82 -3.14
CA ALA A 44 20.96 0.25 -2.83
C ALA A 44 21.50 0.14 -1.39
N CYS A 45 20.64 -0.12 -0.40
CA CYS A 45 21.03 -0.31 0.99
C CYS A 45 21.93 -1.53 1.17
N ILE A 46 21.66 -2.64 0.48
CA ILE A 46 22.52 -3.83 0.49
C ILE A 46 23.90 -3.48 -0.10
N TYR A 47 23.93 -2.85 -1.27
CA TYR A 47 25.19 -2.45 -1.92
C TYR A 47 26.05 -1.56 -1.00
N VAL A 48 25.43 -0.54 -0.40
CA VAL A 48 26.13 0.36 0.53
C VAL A 48 26.59 -0.38 1.78
N THR A 49 25.77 -1.27 2.34
CA THR A 49 26.11 -2.03 3.55
C THR A 49 27.30 -2.97 3.31
N ILE A 50 27.37 -3.61 2.14
CA ILE A 50 28.53 -4.43 1.74
C ILE A 50 29.79 -3.56 1.62
N LYS A 51 29.69 -2.35 1.06
CA LYS A 51 30.85 -1.48 0.81
C LYS A 51 31.34 -0.69 2.02
N LYS A 52 30.42 -0.25 2.87
CA LYS A 52 30.67 0.72 3.96
C LYS A 52 30.32 0.20 5.35
N GLY A 53 29.85 -1.04 5.44
CA GLY A 53 29.31 -1.60 6.68
C GLY A 53 27.93 -1.05 7.02
N PHE A 54 27.37 -1.56 8.11
CA PHE A 54 26.08 -1.13 8.63
C PHE A 54 26.15 0.33 9.09
N ASN A 55 25.20 1.16 8.64
CA ASN A 55 25.13 2.57 9.02
C ASN A 55 23.66 3.03 9.12
N GLY A 56 23.44 4.33 9.35
CA GLY A 56 22.11 4.90 9.56
C GLY A 56 21.10 4.68 8.43
N ILE A 57 21.53 4.42 7.19
CA ILE A 57 20.62 4.15 6.06
C ILE A 57 20.33 2.66 5.88
N THR A 58 21.09 1.77 6.50
CA THR A 58 20.89 0.32 6.39
C THR A 58 19.51 -0.15 6.90
N PRO A 59 18.99 0.32 8.06
CA PRO A 59 17.67 -0.08 8.52
C PRO A 59 16.52 0.70 7.85
N LEU A 60 16.82 1.66 6.96
CA LEU A 60 15.84 2.52 6.33
C LEU A 60 14.73 1.76 5.56
N PRO A 61 15.03 0.68 4.80
CA PRO A 61 13.96 -0.09 4.15
C PRO A 61 12.98 -0.71 5.15
N LEU A 62 13.46 -1.12 6.33
CA LEU A 62 12.62 -1.71 7.37
C LEU A 62 11.75 -0.66 8.06
N ALA A 63 12.22 0.58 8.17
CA ALA A 63 11.45 1.69 8.73
C ALA A 63 10.16 1.99 7.93
N PHE A 64 10.13 1.64 6.63
CA PHE A 64 8.94 1.78 5.79
C PHE A 64 7.94 0.62 5.90
N PHE A 65 8.19 -0.39 6.75
CA PHE A 65 7.29 -1.53 6.91
C PHE A 65 5.87 -1.15 7.37
N PRO A 66 5.66 -0.25 8.35
CA PRO A 66 4.30 0.19 8.71
C PRO A 66 3.56 0.85 7.54
N LEU A 67 4.27 1.64 6.72
CA LEU A 67 3.70 2.28 5.54
C LEU A 67 3.30 1.26 4.47
N TYR A 68 4.13 0.23 4.26
CA TYR A 68 3.80 -0.90 3.38
C TYR A 68 2.48 -1.57 3.80
N LEU A 69 2.29 -1.84 5.10
CA LEU A 69 1.07 -2.46 5.62
C LEU A 69 -0.17 -1.60 5.35
N ILE A 70 -0.07 -0.28 5.50
CA ILE A 70 -1.17 0.65 5.23
C ILE A 70 -1.56 0.60 3.75
N ILE A 71 -0.59 0.72 2.84
CA ILE A 71 -0.83 0.72 1.39
C ILE A 71 -1.40 -0.64 0.95
N ARG A 72 -0.85 -1.74 1.47
CA ARG A 72 -1.33 -3.10 1.18
C ARG A 72 -2.77 -3.28 1.65
N ASN A 73 -3.09 -2.85 2.88
CA ASN A 73 -4.44 -2.97 3.43
C ASN A 73 -5.44 -2.16 2.61
N SER A 74 -5.09 -0.93 2.21
CA SER A 74 -5.92 -0.08 1.36
C SER A 74 -6.30 -0.71 0.02
N TRP A 75 -5.33 -1.33 -0.65
CA TRP A 75 -5.58 -2.09 -1.88
C TRP A 75 -6.42 -3.34 -1.63
N GLN A 76 -6.10 -4.11 -0.58
CA GLN A 76 -6.84 -5.33 -0.25
C GLN A 76 -8.30 -5.06 0.13
N ASN A 77 -8.58 -3.96 0.82
CA ASN A 77 -9.95 -3.56 1.19
C ASN A 77 -10.79 -3.28 -0.06
N ALA A 78 -10.27 -2.49 -1.01
CA ALA A 78 -10.95 -2.25 -2.28
C ALA A 78 -11.20 -3.55 -3.06
N ARG A 79 -10.22 -4.45 -3.09
CA ARG A 79 -10.35 -5.75 -3.77
C ARG A 79 -11.32 -6.72 -3.06
N LYS A 80 -11.45 -6.64 -1.73
CA LYS A 80 -12.44 -7.40 -0.96
C LYS A 80 -13.86 -6.91 -1.25
N GLU A 81 -14.07 -5.60 -1.27
CA GLU A 81 -15.37 -4.99 -1.59
C GLU A 81 -15.84 -5.30 -3.02
N ILE A 82 -14.93 -5.28 -4.01
CA ILE A 82 -15.29 -5.67 -5.38
C ILE A 82 -15.72 -7.15 -5.44
N ARG A 83 -15.10 -8.01 -4.62
CA ARG A 83 -15.41 -9.44 -4.62
C ARG A 83 -16.72 -9.76 -3.92
N SER A 84 -17.03 -9.11 -2.79
CA SER A 84 -18.33 -9.31 -2.12
C SER A 84 -19.47 -9.02 -3.08
N ARG A 85 -19.44 -7.87 -3.76
CA ARG A 85 -20.50 -7.46 -4.70
C ARG A 85 -20.59 -8.25 -6.00
N LYS A 86 -19.59 -9.09 -6.32
CA LYS A 86 -19.62 -10.01 -7.47
C LYS A 86 -20.10 -11.40 -7.10
N LEU A 87 -20.13 -11.71 -5.79
CA LEU A 87 -20.57 -12.98 -5.24
C LEU A 87 -22.03 -12.92 -4.74
N ASP A 88 -22.59 -11.72 -4.59
CA ASP A 88 -24.02 -11.43 -4.43
C ASP A 88 -24.72 -11.37 -5.80
#